data_AF-A0AA90UQT3-F1
#
_entry.id   AF-A0AA90UQT3-F1
#
_cell.length_a   1.000
_cell.length_b   1.000
_cell.length_c   1.000
_cell.angle_alpha   90.00
_cell.angle_beta   90.00
_cell.angle_gamma   90.00
#
_symmetry.space_group_name_H-M   'P 1'
#
loop_
_entity.id
_entity.type
_entity.pdbx_description
1 polymer ?
#
loop_
_entity_poly.entity_id
_entity_poly.type
_entity_poly.pdbx_seq_one_letter_code
_entity_poly.pdbx_strand_id
1 'polypeptide(L)'
;MERMTRNDAAAYLGVDPQTITNWVNKGLLGGYNDKSSKRFWVNADDVKKYSEKYKMLSVSEDLLDREQKELLASERKVNTKIQMLMHDALNVSSFSYDKIGSSLCMLLELTAQYGLREKKIMQAFFNGDRISDIADNFELSRERVRQIVIKAIRKFNYAIEELVDLKLENNSLKEEIKNVKMQFIMQEGEKEEEQPEDVPTSLFSIRLVNCNLPVRVLNVTKAADIDTIGDLVQYSKLDMIKFRNFGKKSFMQLDDFIHEMGLEWGMDKAKIYARGIQRMKDDSYIEELFGKHLADITSDIEKKYNLSPAEAMKRAYGEMKRYVGFKEKSNE
;
A
#
# COMPACT_ATOMS: atom_id res chain seq x y z
N MET A 1 -29.91 -68.64 34.93
CA MET A 1 -29.57 -68.11 33.60
C MET A 1 -28.28 -68.76 33.18
N GLU A 2 -28.36 -69.50 32.08
CA GLU A 2 -27.19 -70.11 31.46
C GLU A 2 -26.25 -68.99 30.97
N ARG A 3 -24.94 -69.13 31.22
CA ARG A 3 -23.93 -68.12 30.89
C ARG A 3 -23.09 -68.64 29.74
N MET A 4 -22.87 -67.82 28.72
CA MET A 4 -21.94 -68.13 27.63
C MET A 4 -20.90 -67.03 27.51
N THR A 5 -19.70 -67.36 27.03
CA THR A 5 -18.68 -66.33 26.85
C THR A 5 -19.03 -65.43 25.67
N ARG A 6 -18.50 -64.20 25.66
CA ARG A 6 -18.63 -63.27 24.52
C ARG A 6 -18.26 -63.91 23.19
N ASN A 7 -17.19 -64.70 23.17
CA ASN A 7 -16.69 -65.33 21.94
C ASN A 7 -17.61 -66.46 21.48
N ASP A 8 -18.19 -67.23 22.42
CA ASP A 8 -19.14 -68.28 22.07
C ASP A 8 -20.46 -67.70 21.55
N ALA A 9 -20.92 -66.59 22.14
CA ALA A 9 -22.11 -65.87 21.67
C ALA A 9 -21.88 -65.27 20.28
N ALA A 10 -20.70 -64.70 20.05
CA ALA A 10 -20.28 -64.17 18.76
C ALA A 10 -20.24 -65.27 17.69
N ALA A 11 -19.66 -66.42 18.00
CA ALA A 11 -19.62 -67.58 17.12
C ALA A 11 -21.03 -68.13 16.81
N TYR A 12 -21.92 -68.18 17.79
CA TYR A 12 -23.29 -68.65 17.62
C TYR A 12 -24.13 -67.71 16.73
N LEU A 13 -23.95 -66.41 16.88
CA LEU A 13 -24.66 -65.39 16.11
C LEU A 13 -23.99 -65.07 14.77
N GLY A 14 -22.74 -65.50 14.56
CA GLY A 14 -21.98 -65.24 13.35
C GLY A 14 -21.50 -63.79 13.22
N VAL A 15 -21.24 -63.12 14.35
CA VAL A 15 -20.84 -61.70 14.43
C VAL A 15 -19.48 -61.54 15.10
N ASP A 16 -18.86 -60.37 14.96
CA ASP A 16 -17.60 -60.07 15.67
C ASP A 16 -17.83 -59.99 17.20
N PRO A 17 -16.91 -60.47 18.06
CA PRO A 17 -17.03 -60.35 19.51
C PRO A 17 -17.20 -58.91 20.01
N GLN A 18 -16.71 -57.92 19.27
CA GLN A 18 -16.91 -56.51 19.56
C GLN A 18 -18.38 -56.10 19.39
N THR A 19 -19.11 -56.65 18.42
CA THR A 19 -20.55 -56.42 18.22
C THR A 19 -21.36 -56.85 19.44
N ILE A 20 -21.02 -58.01 20.03
CA ILE A 20 -21.63 -58.48 21.29
C ILE A 20 -21.36 -57.49 22.43
N THR A 21 -20.14 -56.96 22.52
CA THR A 21 -19.78 -55.95 23.52
C THR A 21 -20.59 -54.66 23.32
N ASN A 22 -20.74 -54.23 22.07
CA ASN A 22 -21.50 -53.03 21.72
C ASN A 22 -22.99 -53.18 22.05
N TRP A 23 -23.59 -54.34 21.78
CA TRP A 23 -24.98 -54.61 22.14
C TRP A 23 -25.20 -54.63 23.66
N VAL A 24 -24.25 -55.17 24.44
CA VAL A 24 -24.32 -55.10 25.91
C VAL A 24 -24.19 -53.65 26.41
N ASN A 25 -23.26 -52.87 25.86
CA ASN A 25 -23.09 -51.46 26.22
C ASN A 25 -24.31 -50.59 25.85
N LYS A 26 -24.98 -50.90 24.75
CA LYS A 26 -26.25 -50.27 24.32
C LYS A 26 -27.47 -50.79 25.10
N GLY A 27 -27.30 -51.76 26.01
CA GLY A 27 -28.38 -52.36 26.81
C GLY A 27 -29.28 -53.33 26.04
N LEU A 28 -28.90 -53.73 24.83
CA LEU A 28 -29.66 -54.65 23.97
C LEU A 28 -29.47 -56.13 24.34
N LEU A 29 -28.39 -56.44 25.07
CA LEU A 29 -28.09 -57.78 25.57
C LEU A 29 -27.60 -57.68 27.02
N GLY A 30 -28.05 -58.61 27.88
CA GLY A 30 -27.55 -58.71 29.24
C GLY A 30 -26.13 -59.29 29.28
N GLY A 31 -25.18 -58.56 29.85
CA GLY A 31 -23.82 -59.03 30.03
C GLY A 31 -23.10 -58.35 31.20
N TYR A 32 -22.07 -59.00 31.72
CA TYR A 32 -21.23 -58.44 32.77
C TYR A 32 -19.79 -58.89 32.59
N ASN A 33 -18.87 -58.02 33.01
CA ASN A 33 -17.44 -58.31 33.03
C ASN A 33 -17.05 -58.85 34.40
N ASP A 34 -16.60 -60.10 34.46
CA ASP A 34 -16.10 -60.68 35.70
C ASP A 34 -14.64 -60.25 35.93
N LYS A 35 -14.45 -59.36 36.90
CA LYS A 35 -13.14 -58.80 37.25
C LYS A 35 -12.15 -59.85 37.76
N SER A 36 -12.63 -60.97 38.30
CA SER A 36 -11.78 -62.04 38.84
C SER A 36 -11.24 -62.94 37.71
N SER A 37 -12.10 -63.38 36.81
CA SER A 37 -11.71 -64.25 35.69
C SER A 37 -11.24 -63.48 34.44
N LYS A 38 -11.39 -62.15 34.41
CA LYS A 38 -11.17 -61.28 33.23
C LYS A 38 -11.97 -61.71 32.01
N ARG A 39 -13.07 -62.45 32.21
CA ARG A 39 -13.94 -62.95 31.13
C ARG A 39 -15.23 -62.16 31.07
N PHE A 40 -15.67 -61.90 29.84
CA PHE A 40 -16.93 -61.23 29.56
C PHE A 40 -18.03 -62.28 29.32
N TRP A 41 -19.04 -62.26 30.18
CA TRP A 41 -20.15 -63.20 30.15
C TRP A 41 -21.42 -62.52 29.64
N VAL A 42 -22.19 -63.26 28.82
CA VAL A 42 -23.49 -62.83 28.32
C VAL A 42 -24.57 -63.86 28.66
N ASN A 43 -25.83 -63.40 28.73
CA ASN A 43 -26.98 -64.26 28.99
C ASN A 43 -27.25 -65.19 27.80
N ALA A 44 -26.99 -66.49 27.96
CA ALA A 44 -27.13 -67.46 26.87
C ALA A 44 -28.59 -67.71 26.49
N ASP A 45 -29.52 -67.57 27.44
CA ASP A 45 -30.95 -67.77 27.22
C ASP A 45 -31.50 -66.68 26.27
N ASP A 46 -31.08 -65.43 26.46
CA ASP A 46 -31.46 -64.30 25.60
C ASP A 46 -30.85 -64.41 24.20
N VAL A 47 -29.57 -64.78 24.13
CA VAL A 47 -28.86 -64.99 22.84
C VAL A 47 -29.55 -66.07 22.00
N LYS A 48 -29.94 -67.20 22.61
CA LYS A 48 -30.63 -68.28 21.91
C LYS A 48 -32.05 -67.86 21.49
N LYS A 49 -32.81 -67.28 22.42
CA LYS A 49 -34.22 -66.89 22.23
C LYS A 49 -34.41 -65.80 21.16
N TYR A 50 -33.52 -64.82 21.08
CA TYR A 50 -33.62 -63.69 20.15
C TYR A 50 -32.59 -63.76 19.01
N SER A 51 -32.02 -64.94 18.76
CA SER A 51 -30.94 -65.15 17.80
C SER A 51 -31.23 -64.62 16.40
N GLU A 52 -32.42 -64.86 15.86
CA GLU A 52 -32.84 -64.34 14.55
C GLU A 52 -32.89 -62.80 14.53
N LYS A 53 -33.40 -62.18 15.60
CA LYS A 53 -33.47 -60.72 15.70
C LYS A 53 -32.09 -60.08 15.76
N TYR A 54 -31.15 -60.68 16.50
CA TYR A 54 -29.77 -60.20 16.58
C TYR A 54 -29.02 -60.38 15.25
N LYS A 55 -29.25 -61.49 14.54
CA LYS A 55 -28.70 -61.70 13.19
C LYS A 55 -29.21 -60.64 12.21
N MET A 56 -30.52 -60.36 12.24
CA MET A 56 -31.13 -59.30 11.42
C MET A 56 -30.60 -57.91 11.79
N LEU A 57 -30.39 -57.63 13.07
CA LEU A 57 -29.83 -56.36 13.53
C LEU A 57 -28.43 -56.13 12.97
N SER A 58 -27.57 -57.15 12.99
CA SER A 58 -26.22 -57.07 12.42
C SER A 58 -26.25 -56.77 10.91
N VAL A 59 -27.13 -57.44 10.16
CA VAL A 59 -27.29 -57.21 8.72
C VAL A 59 -27.78 -55.78 8.45
N SER A 60 -28.73 -55.28 9.25
CA SER A 60 -29.23 -53.91 9.14
C SER A 60 -28.15 -52.87 9.49
N GLU A 61 -27.34 -53.09 10.53
CA GLU A 61 -26.21 -52.22 10.86
C GLU A 61 -25.20 -52.16 9.70
N ASP A 62 -24.87 -53.30 9.07
CA ASP A 62 -23.98 -53.36 7.91
C ASP A 62 -24.53 -52.65 6.66
N LEU A 63 -25.85 -52.68 6.46
CA LEU A 63 -26.51 -52.00 5.35
C LEU A 63 -26.51 -50.48 5.57
N LEU A 64 -26.83 -50.03 6.79
CA LEU A 64 -26.79 -48.61 7.16
C LEU A 64 -25.38 -48.03 7.05
N ASP A 65 -24.36 -48.77 7.48
CA ASP A 65 -22.96 -48.34 7.36
C ASP A 65 -22.52 -48.20 5.89
N ARG A 66 -23.01 -49.08 5.01
CA ARG A 66 -22.77 -48.99 3.56
C ARG A 66 -23.46 -47.76 2.97
N GLU A 67 -24.74 -47.57 3.27
CA GLU A 67 -25.50 -46.41 2.79
C GLU A 67 -24.88 -45.09 3.28
N GLN A 68 -24.44 -45.03 4.54
CA GLN A 68 -23.75 -43.86 5.08
C GLN A 68 -22.43 -43.56 4.35
N LYS A 69 -21.64 -44.59 4.01
CA LYS A 69 -20.41 -44.43 3.23
C LYS A 69 -20.70 -43.93 1.81
N GLU A 70 -21.75 -44.44 1.16
CA GLU A 70 -22.17 -44.00 -0.16
C GLU A 70 -22.64 -42.54 -0.15
N LEU A 71 -23.46 -42.17 0.84
CA LEU A 71 -23.91 -40.78 1.05
C LEU A 71 -22.72 -39.83 1.25
N LEU A 72 -21.77 -40.16 2.13
CA LEU A 72 -20.55 -39.38 2.33
C LEU A 72 -19.71 -39.25 1.04
N ALA A 73 -19.62 -40.32 0.24
CA ALA A 73 -18.92 -40.28 -1.04
C ALA A 73 -19.66 -39.36 -2.05
N SER A 74 -20.99 -39.39 -2.08
CA SER A 74 -21.80 -38.52 -2.90
C SER A 74 -21.67 -37.05 -2.50
N GLU A 75 -21.67 -36.75 -1.20
CA GLU A 75 -21.48 -35.41 -0.65
C GLU A 75 -20.12 -34.85 -1.07
N ARG A 76 -19.05 -35.65 -0.96
CA ARG A 76 -17.71 -35.27 -1.44
C ARG A 76 -17.70 -34.92 -2.93
N LYS A 77 -18.39 -35.70 -3.77
CA LYS A 77 -18.49 -35.42 -5.21
C LYS A 77 -19.22 -34.11 -5.48
N VAL A 78 -20.34 -33.87 -4.79
CA VAL A 78 -21.10 -32.62 -4.91
C VAL A 78 -20.25 -31.43 -4.47
N ASN A 79 -19.58 -31.50 -3.33
CA ASN A 79 -18.70 -30.44 -2.84
C ASN A 79 -17.56 -30.14 -3.81
N THR A 80 -16.95 -31.18 -4.40
CA THR A 80 -15.92 -31.00 -5.44
C THR A 80 -16.50 -30.29 -6.67
N LYS A 81 -17.70 -30.67 -7.11
CA LYS A 81 -18.35 -30.05 -8.27
C LYS A 81 -18.72 -28.59 -8.00
N ILE A 82 -19.19 -28.28 -6.79
CA ILE A 82 -19.44 -26.90 -6.35
C ILE A 82 -18.14 -26.09 -6.43
N GLN A 83 -17.02 -26.60 -5.91
CA GLN A 83 -15.74 -25.90 -5.98
C GLN A 83 -15.28 -25.63 -7.42
N MET A 84 -15.44 -26.59 -8.33
CA MET A 84 -15.14 -26.39 -9.75
C MET A 84 -16.03 -25.32 -10.38
N LEU A 85 -17.34 -25.38 -10.17
CA LEU A 85 -18.28 -24.39 -10.71
C LEU A 85 -18.00 -22.98 -10.16
N MET A 86 -17.61 -22.87 -8.89
CA MET A 86 -17.23 -21.60 -8.27
C MET A 86 -15.91 -21.05 -8.84
N HIS A 87 -14.92 -21.92 -9.09
CA HIS A 87 -13.69 -21.55 -9.78
C HIS A 87 -13.99 -20.99 -11.17
N ASP A 88 -14.83 -21.68 -11.94
CA ASP A 88 -15.19 -21.29 -13.30
C ASP A 88 -15.99 -19.98 -13.33
N ALA A 89 -16.86 -19.73 -12.34
CA ALA A 89 -17.69 -18.53 -12.28
C ALA A 89 -16.95 -17.29 -11.77
N LEU A 90 -15.98 -17.44 -10.86
CA LEU A 90 -15.35 -16.33 -10.14
C LEU A 90 -13.84 -16.18 -10.40
N ASN A 91 -13.22 -17.11 -11.15
CA ASN A 91 -11.79 -17.11 -11.48
C ASN A 91 -10.88 -17.10 -10.24
N VAL A 92 -11.28 -17.79 -9.16
CA VAL A 92 -10.53 -17.87 -7.88
C VAL A 92 -10.11 -19.32 -7.60
N SER A 93 -8.81 -19.54 -7.39
CA SER A 93 -8.19 -20.86 -7.15
C SER A 93 -8.57 -21.52 -5.82
N SER A 94 -9.05 -20.75 -4.85
CA SER A 94 -9.59 -21.26 -3.58
C SER A 94 -10.65 -20.28 -3.04
N PHE A 95 -11.91 -20.68 -3.02
CA PHE A 95 -12.97 -19.91 -2.36
C PHE A 95 -12.91 -20.20 -0.85
N SER A 96 -12.17 -19.38 -0.11
CA SER A 96 -12.16 -19.44 1.36
C SER A 96 -13.26 -18.55 1.88
N TYR A 97 -14.30 -19.17 2.45
CA TYR A 97 -15.35 -18.47 3.18
C TYR A 97 -14.75 -17.58 4.27
N ASP A 98 -13.66 -17.99 4.92
CA ASP A 98 -12.99 -17.15 5.94
C ASP A 98 -12.41 -15.85 5.36
N LYS A 99 -11.79 -15.90 4.17
CA LYS A 99 -11.20 -14.71 3.52
C LYS A 99 -12.27 -13.74 3.02
N ILE A 100 -13.32 -14.26 2.39
CA ILE A 100 -14.41 -13.44 1.87
C ILE A 100 -15.30 -12.95 3.01
N GLY A 101 -15.61 -13.83 3.97
CA GLY A 101 -16.37 -13.53 5.18
C GLY A 101 -15.73 -12.41 5.98
N SER A 102 -14.41 -12.45 6.19
CA SER A 102 -13.68 -11.35 6.87
C SER A 102 -13.81 -10.01 6.12
N SER A 103 -13.70 -10.04 4.79
CA SER A 103 -13.79 -8.84 3.96
C SER A 103 -15.23 -8.28 3.93
N LEU A 104 -16.23 -9.16 3.85
CA LEU A 104 -17.65 -8.80 3.95
C LEU A 104 -18.02 -8.29 5.34
N CYS A 105 -17.46 -8.86 6.40
CA CYS A 105 -17.61 -8.34 7.76
C CYS A 105 -17.00 -6.95 7.90
N MET A 106 -15.82 -6.71 7.32
CA MET A 106 -15.21 -5.37 7.30
C MET A 106 -16.08 -4.36 6.54
N LEU A 107 -16.64 -4.75 5.39
CA LEU A 107 -17.58 -3.90 4.67
C LEU A 107 -18.85 -3.65 5.48
N LEU A 108 -19.38 -4.66 6.17
CA LEU A 108 -20.55 -4.54 7.05
C LEU A 108 -20.33 -3.54 8.18
N GLU A 109 -19.10 -3.43 8.70
CA GLU A 109 -18.71 -2.41 9.69
C GLU A 109 -18.76 -0.99 9.11
N LEU A 110 -18.43 -0.84 7.83
CA LEU A 110 -18.34 0.46 7.16
C LEU A 110 -19.67 0.96 6.60
N THR A 111 -20.56 0.06 6.19
CA THR A 111 -21.70 0.42 5.33
C THR A 111 -23.01 0.65 6.05
N ALA A 112 -23.18 0.26 7.32
CA ALA A 112 -24.55 0.15 7.83
C ALA A 112 -24.77 0.31 9.33
N GLN A 113 -25.86 1.03 9.62
CA GLN A 113 -26.48 1.12 10.94
C GLN A 113 -27.40 -0.11 11.17
N TYR A 114 -26.79 -1.25 11.48
CA TYR A 114 -27.54 -2.42 11.98
C TYR A 114 -27.65 -2.37 13.49
N GLY A 115 -28.75 -2.94 14.02
CA GLY A 115 -28.79 -3.28 15.43
C GLY A 115 -27.71 -4.32 15.76
N LEU A 116 -27.14 -4.28 16.96
CA LEU A 116 -26.03 -5.15 17.38
C LEU A 116 -26.32 -6.65 17.16
N ARG A 117 -27.57 -7.08 17.38
CA ARG A 117 -28.00 -8.47 17.18
C ARG A 117 -28.05 -8.86 15.70
N GLU A 118 -28.61 -8.00 14.85
CA GLU A 118 -28.68 -8.25 13.39
C GLU A 118 -27.27 -8.33 12.78
N LYS A 119 -26.36 -7.46 13.25
CA LYS A 119 -24.98 -7.42 12.83
C LYS A 119 -24.23 -8.72 13.17
N LYS A 120 -24.35 -9.22 14.40
CA LYS A 120 -23.71 -10.49 14.80
C LYS A 120 -24.26 -11.68 14.02
N ILE A 121 -25.57 -11.70 13.75
CA ILE A 121 -26.21 -12.73 12.90
C ILE A 121 -25.62 -12.69 11.48
N MET A 122 -25.44 -11.48 10.92
CA MET A 122 -24.85 -11.29 9.59
C MET A 122 -23.36 -11.70 9.55
N GLN A 123 -22.59 -11.41 10.59
CA GLN A 123 -21.19 -11.83 10.69
C GLN A 123 -21.06 -13.36 10.73
N ALA A 124 -21.87 -14.04 11.56
CA ALA A 124 -21.94 -15.50 11.60
C ALA A 124 -22.30 -16.08 10.23
N PHE A 125 -23.29 -15.49 9.57
CA PHE A 125 -23.70 -15.89 8.21
C PHE A 125 -22.59 -15.70 7.17
N PHE A 126 -21.87 -14.56 7.19
CA PHE A 126 -20.77 -14.30 6.27
C PHE A 126 -19.55 -15.19 6.50
N ASN A 127 -19.32 -15.63 7.73
CA ASN A 127 -18.27 -16.58 8.08
C ASN A 127 -18.66 -18.04 7.75
N GLY A 128 -19.88 -18.29 7.26
CA GLY A 128 -20.31 -19.58 6.76
C GLY A 128 -21.06 -20.46 7.77
N ASP A 129 -21.46 -19.94 8.93
CA ASP A 129 -22.26 -20.69 9.90
C ASP A 129 -23.62 -21.08 9.30
N ARG A 130 -24.10 -22.29 9.61
CA ARG A 130 -25.40 -22.75 9.10
C ARG A 130 -26.52 -21.96 9.77
N ILE A 131 -27.62 -21.75 9.04
CA ILE A 131 -28.82 -21.08 9.58
C ILE A 131 -29.36 -21.81 10.82
N SER A 132 -29.23 -23.14 10.91
CA SER A 132 -29.56 -23.92 12.12
C SER A 132 -28.74 -23.47 13.32
N ASP A 133 -27.43 -23.38 13.14
CA ASP A 133 -26.48 -23.15 14.23
C ASP A 133 -26.60 -21.70 14.72
N ILE A 134 -26.82 -20.77 13.80
CA ILE A 134 -27.15 -19.37 14.12
C ILE A 134 -28.51 -19.29 14.85
N ALA A 135 -29.52 -20.05 14.43
CA ALA A 135 -30.83 -20.05 15.08
C ALA A 135 -30.73 -20.52 16.54
N ASP A 136 -29.96 -21.58 16.79
CA ASP A 136 -29.73 -22.11 18.12
C ASP A 136 -28.92 -21.11 18.99
N ASN A 137 -27.83 -20.56 18.44
CA ASN A 137 -26.98 -19.59 19.16
C ASN A 137 -27.69 -18.29 19.55
N PHE A 138 -28.69 -17.87 18.76
CA PHE A 138 -29.43 -16.63 19.02
C PHE A 138 -30.83 -16.87 19.60
N GLU A 139 -31.20 -18.12 19.93
CA GLU A 139 -32.52 -18.51 20.42
C GLU A 139 -33.66 -18.00 19.52
N LEU A 140 -33.53 -18.24 18.22
CA LEU A 140 -34.49 -17.83 17.19
C LEU A 140 -34.95 -19.04 16.38
N SER A 141 -36.07 -18.92 15.66
CA SER A 141 -36.42 -19.90 14.65
C SER A 141 -35.54 -19.73 13.40
N ARG A 142 -35.27 -20.83 12.69
CA ARG A 142 -34.53 -20.80 11.41
C ARG A 142 -35.14 -19.83 10.41
N GLU A 143 -36.47 -19.79 10.33
CA GLU A 143 -37.19 -18.85 9.46
C GLU A 143 -36.97 -17.39 9.88
N ARG A 144 -36.93 -17.12 11.19
CA ARG A 144 -36.66 -15.76 11.68
C ARG A 144 -35.24 -15.31 11.33
N VAL A 145 -34.24 -16.18 11.49
CA VAL A 145 -32.85 -15.89 11.08
C VAL A 145 -32.79 -15.60 9.58
N ARG A 146 -33.42 -16.45 8.75
CA ARG A 146 -33.47 -16.26 7.30
C ARG A 146 -34.07 -14.90 6.91
N GLN A 147 -35.17 -14.49 7.54
CA GLN A 147 -35.79 -13.18 7.28
C GLN A 147 -34.87 -12.02 7.66
N ILE A 148 -34.18 -12.11 8.80
CA ILE A 148 -33.21 -11.10 9.26
C ILE A 148 -32.08 -10.97 8.24
N VAL A 149 -31.48 -12.10 7.83
CA VAL A 149 -30.39 -12.13 6.86
C VAL A 149 -30.82 -11.53 5.52
N ILE A 150 -31.97 -11.93 4.97
CA ILE A 150 -32.47 -11.38 3.69
C ILE A 150 -32.66 -9.85 3.78
N LYS A 151 -33.29 -9.37 4.86
CA LYS A 151 -33.53 -7.94 5.05
C LYS A 151 -32.21 -7.18 5.20
N ALA A 152 -31.26 -7.75 5.94
CA ALA A 152 -29.96 -7.14 6.17
C ALA A 152 -29.11 -7.09 4.90
N ILE A 153 -29.08 -8.16 4.09
CA ILE A 153 -28.40 -8.20 2.79
C ILE A 153 -28.94 -7.13 1.83
N ARG A 154 -30.27 -6.93 1.76
CA ARG A 154 -30.84 -5.88 0.90
C ARG A 154 -30.35 -4.49 1.29
N LYS A 155 -30.35 -4.19 2.59
CA LYS A 155 -29.79 -2.94 3.11
C LYS A 155 -28.30 -2.82 2.81
N PHE A 156 -27.56 -3.92 2.95
CA PHE A 156 -26.12 -3.97 2.71
C PHE A 156 -25.79 -3.64 1.26
N ASN A 157 -26.54 -4.22 0.31
CA ASN A 157 -26.36 -3.96 -1.11
C ASN A 157 -26.64 -2.50 -1.46
N TYR A 158 -27.71 -1.92 -0.93
CA TYR A 158 -28.01 -0.50 -1.15
C TYR A 158 -26.88 0.42 -0.67
N ALA A 159 -26.32 0.14 0.51
CA ALA A 159 -25.20 0.90 1.03
C ALA A 159 -23.90 0.69 0.22
N ILE A 160 -23.70 -0.49 -0.37
CA ILE A 160 -22.58 -0.72 -1.30
C ILE A 160 -22.76 0.09 -2.58
N GLU A 161 -23.97 0.13 -3.15
CA GLU A 161 -24.28 0.94 -4.34
C GLU A 161 -23.98 2.43 -4.07
N GLU A 162 -24.41 2.95 -2.92
CA GLU A 162 -24.10 4.32 -2.49
C GLU A 162 -22.59 4.57 -2.36
N LEU A 163 -21.82 3.61 -1.81
CA LEU A 163 -20.36 3.71 -1.76
C LEU A 163 -19.70 3.70 -3.14
N VAL A 164 -20.28 2.99 -4.11
CA VAL A 164 -19.78 2.98 -5.49
C VAL A 164 -20.00 4.36 -6.12
N ASP A 165 -21.18 4.95 -5.95
CA ASP A 165 -21.48 6.30 -6.43
C ASP A 165 -20.56 7.35 -5.82
N LEU A 166 -20.38 7.31 -4.49
CA LEU A 166 -19.44 8.19 -3.78
C LEU A 166 -17.99 7.99 -4.25
N LYS A 167 -17.61 6.77 -4.62
CA LYS A 167 -16.27 6.51 -5.17
C LYS A 167 -16.10 7.12 -6.55
N LEU A 168 -17.13 7.08 -7.40
CA LEU A 168 -17.11 7.74 -8.72
C LEU A 168 -17.01 9.25 -8.56
N GLU A 169 -17.81 9.84 -7.68
CA GLU A 169 -17.75 11.27 -7.36
C GLU A 169 -16.36 11.67 -6.82
N ASN A 170 -15.81 10.92 -5.86
CA ASN A 170 -14.46 11.17 -5.35
C ASN A 170 -13.38 11.10 -6.44
N ASN A 171 -13.54 10.22 -7.44
CA ASN A 171 -12.60 10.16 -8.55
C ASN A 171 -12.75 11.39 -9.48
N SER A 172 -13.98 11.84 -9.74
CA SER A 172 -14.23 13.09 -10.47
C SER A 172 -13.59 14.27 -9.75
N LEU A 173 -13.85 14.41 -8.45
CA LEU A 173 -13.26 15.47 -7.61
C LEU A 173 -11.74 15.40 -7.57
N LYS A 174 -11.13 14.21 -7.59
CA LYS A 174 -9.67 14.07 -7.68
C LYS A 174 -9.12 14.59 -9.01
N GLU A 175 -9.78 14.31 -10.12
CA GLU A 175 -9.39 14.87 -11.42
C GLU A 175 -9.64 16.38 -11.47
N GLU A 176 -10.73 16.89 -10.90
CA GLU A 176 -10.95 18.33 -10.76
C GLU A 176 -9.87 18.99 -9.90
N ILE A 177 -9.51 18.42 -8.75
CA ILE A 177 -8.41 18.91 -7.90
C ILE A 177 -7.09 18.88 -8.67
N LYS A 178 -6.85 17.85 -9.47
CA LYS A 178 -5.64 17.76 -10.30
C LYS A 178 -5.65 18.83 -11.39
N ASN A 179 -6.79 19.08 -12.03
CA ASN A 179 -6.95 20.14 -13.02
C ASN A 179 -6.78 21.52 -12.40
N VAL A 180 -7.36 21.76 -11.21
CA VAL A 180 -7.17 23.01 -10.47
C VAL A 180 -5.73 23.16 -10.01
N LYS A 181 -5.05 22.09 -9.57
CA LYS A 181 -3.61 22.12 -9.29
C LYS A 181 -2.80 22.42 -10.54
N MET A 182 -3.14 21.85 -11.68
CA MET A 182 -2.50 22.17 -12.95
C MET A 182 -2.79 23.61 -13.38
N GLN A 183 -4.00 24.11 -13.19
CA GLN A 183 -4.34 25.51 -13.42
C GLN A 183 -3.60 26.43 -12.45
N PHE A 184 -3.40 26.02 -11.20
CA PHE A 184 -2.62 26.79 -10.24
C PHE A 184 -1.14 26.79 -10.59
N ILE A 185 -0.59 25.66 -11.04
CA ILE A 185 0.77 25.59 -11.61
C ILE A 185 0.87 26.45 -12.87
N MET A 186 -0.16 26.42 -13.72
CA MET A 186 -0.23 27.27 -14.91
C MET A 186 -0.43 28.73 -14.54
N GLN A 187 -1.16 29.08 -13.49
CA GLN A 187 -1.33 30.46 -12.98
C GLN A 187 -0.15 30.93 -12.13
N GLU A 188 0.65 30.03 -11.56
CA GLU A 188 1.97 30.34 -11.03
C GLU A 188 2.98 30.53 -12.17
N GLY A 189 2.76 29.88 -13.32
CA GLY A 189 3.49 30.12 -14.58
C GLY A 189 2.89 31.20 -15.51
N GLU A 190 1.66 31.66 -15.25
CA GLU A 190 0.87 32.66 -15.99
C GLU A 190 0.47 33.85 -15.08
N LYS A 191 0.95 33.90 -13.84
CA LYS A 191 1.44 35.18 -13.35
C LYS A 191 2.38 35.60 -14.45
N GLU A 192 2.05 36.71 -15.10
CA GLU A 192 2.95 37.38 -16.00
C GLU A 192 4.37 37.20 -15.46
N GLU A 193 5.31 36.93 -16.35
CA GLU A 193 6.66 37.41 -16.15
C GLU A 193 6.58 38.93 -15.86
N GLU A 194 6.15 39.34 -14.66
CA GLU A 194 6.96 40.25 -13.90
C GLU A 194 8.30 39.54 -13.87
N GLN A 195 9.16 39.90 -14.84
CA GLN A 195 10.56 39.56 -14.81
C GLN A 195 10.96 39.65 -13.34
N PRO A 196 11.33 38.52 -12.69
CA PRO A 196 11.72 38.60 -11.30
C PRO A 196 12.81 39.66 -11.28
N GLU A 197 12.55 40.73 -10.54
CA GLU A 197 13.45 41.88 -10.37
C GLU A 197 14.86 41.36 -10.49
N ASP A 198 15.55 41.80 -11.54
CA ASP A 198 16.72 41.14 -12.09
C ASP A 198 17.62 40.58 -10.96
N VAL A 199 17.46 39.29 -10.65
CA VAL A 199 18.02 38.69 -9.42
C VAL A 199 19.48 39.10 -9.36
N PRO A 200 19.89 39.95 -8.39
CA PRO A 200 21.18 40.59 -8.48
C PRO A 200 22.26 39.53 -8.58
N THR A 201 23.06 39.58 -9.66
CA THR A 201 24.12 38.61 -9.91
C THR A 201 25.12 38.52 -8.74
N SER A 202 25.18 39.56 -7.90
CA SER A 202 25.94 39.60 -6.64
C SER A 202 25.46 38.58 -5.60
N LEU A 203 24.20 38.12 -5.63
CA LEU A 203 23.71 37.08 -4.73
C LEU A 203 24.42 35.74 -4.98
N PHE A 204 24.73 35.44 -6.25
CA PHE A 204 25.39 34.18 -6.61
C PHE A 204 26.82 34.07 -6.09
N SER A 205 27.49 35.19 -5.77
CA SER A 205 28.85 35.19 -5.21
C SER A 205 28.88 35.09 -3.68
N ILE A 206 27.73 35.15 -3.00
CA ILE A 206 27.68 35.02 -1.54
C ILE A 206 28.06 33.60 -1.15
N ARG A 207 29.01 33.47 -0.23
CA ARG A 207 29.41 32.17 0.33
C ARG A 207 28.37 31.68 1.32
N LEU A 208 28.06 30.38 1.25
CA LEU A 208 27.09 29.72 2.13
C LEU A 208 27.48 29.82 3.60
N VAL A 209 28.78 29.86 3.92
CA VAL A 209 29.27 30.06 5.30
C VAL A 209 28.87 31.40 5.91
N ASN A 210 28.54 32.39 5.08
CA ASN A 210 28.05 33.70 5.50
C ASN A 210 26.51 33.74 5.59
N CYS A 211 25.83 32.68 5.14
CA CYS A 211 24.40 32.51 5.29
C CYS A 211 24.11 31.88 6.65
N ASN A 212 23.00 32.25 7.30
CA ASN A 212 22.60 31.75 8.63
C ASN A 212 22.08 30.30 8.56
N LEU A 213 22.86 29.40 7.99
CA LEU A 213 22.53 28.00 7.79
C LEU A 213 23.05 27.15 8.97
N PRO A 214 22.33 26.08 9.34
CA PRO A 214 22.81 25.17 10.38
C PRO A 214 24.16 24.56 10.03
N VAL A 215 25.04 24.38 11.03
CA VAL A 215 26.38 23.77 10.85
C VAL A 215 26.35 22.45 10.09
N ARG A 216 25.29 21.65 10.29
CA ARG A 216 25.09 20.39 9.57
C ARG A 216 24.89 20.59 8.07
N VAL A 217 24.16 21.63 7.66
CA VAL A 217 23.95 21.97 6.25
C VAL A 217 25.26 22.44 5.63
N LEU A 218 25.98 23.33 6.31
CA LEU A 218 27.28 23.83 5.84
C LEU A 218 28.33 22.72 5.67
N ASN A 219 28.36 21.73 6.57
CA ASN A 219 29.27 20.60 6.45
C ASN A 219 28.94 19.71 5.24
N VAL A 220 27.66 19.60 4.89
CA VAL A 220 27.20 18.79 3.76
C VAL A 220 27.46 19.50 2.44
N THR A 221 27.17 20.80 2.35
CA THR A 221 27.47 21.60 1.15
C THR A 221 28.97 21.68 0.91
N LYS A 222 29.76 21.86 1.97
CA LYS A 222 31.24 21.85 1.88
C LYS A 222 31.81 20.49 1.43
N ALA A 223 31.24 19.38 1.88
CA ALA A 223 31.66 18.05 1.42
C ALA A 223 31.27 17.75 -0.03
N ALA A 224 30.34 18.52 -0.59
CA ALA A 224 29.90 18.47 -1.98
C ALA A 224 30.57 19.52 -2.87
N ASP A 225 31.60 20.22 -2.36
CA ASP A 225 32.27 21.35 -3.03
C ASP A 225 31.31 22.47 -3.47
N ILE A 226 30.24 22.68 -2.69
CA ILE A 226 29.28 23.79 -2.86
C ILE A 226 29.65 24.88 -1.86
N ASP A 227 30.27 25.96 -2.32
CA ASP A 227 30.73 27.06 -1.47
C ASP A 227 29.84 28.32 -1.57
N THR A 228 29.24 28.58 -2.75
CA THR A 228 28.41 29.77 -2.99
C THR A 228 26.94 29.45 -3.21
N ILE A 229 26.08 30.46 -3.06
CA ILE A 229 24.66 30.36 -3.45
C ILE A 229 24.54 30.01 -4.93
N GLY A 230 25.39 30.59 -5.79
CA GLY A 230 25.43 30.28 -7.21
C GLY A 230 25.74 28.80 -7.49
N ASP A 231 26.63 28.18 -6.71
CA ASP A 231 26.92 26.74 -6.84
C ASP A 231 25.72 25.89 -6.40
N LEU A 232 25.02 26.31 -5.36
CA LEU A 232 23.88 25.59 -4.79
C LEU A 232 22.70 25.53 -5.77
N VAL A 233 22.29 26.66 -6.32
CA VAL A 233 21.09 26.76 -7.18
C VAL A 233 21.29 26.17 -8.57
N GLN A 234 22.51 25.76 -8.94
CA GLN A 234 22.77 25.01 -10.18
C GLN A 234 22.24 23.58 -10.14
N TYR A 235 22.13 22.99 -8.94
CA TYR A 235 21.65 21.63 -8.75
C TYR A 235 20.13 21.55 -8.80
N SER A 236 19.61 20.42 -9.28
CA SER A 236 18.19 20.12 -9.12
C SER A 236 17.90 19.58 -7.71
N LYS A 237 16.64 19.69 -7.27
CA LYS A 237 16.18 19.06 -6.01
C LYS A 237 16.55 17.57 -5.94
N LEU A 238 16.49 16.86 -7.05
CA LEU A 238 16.82 15.43 -7.13
C LEU A 238 18.32 15.15 -7.01
N ASP A 239 19.17 16.04 -7.47
CA ASP A 239 20.62 15.89 -7.34
C ASP A 239 21.08 16.08 -5.90
N MET A 240 20.42 16.96 -5.16
CA MET A 240 20.70 17.16 -3.73
C MET A 240 20.53 15.89 -2.89
N ILE A 241 19.56 15.04 -3.26
CA ILE A 241 19.27 13.78 -2.55
C ILE A 241 20.41 12.75 -2.71
N LYS A 242 21.23 12.88 -3.76
CA LYS A 242 22.33 11.95 -4.05
C LYS A 242 23.58 12.21 -3.18
N PHE A 243 23.66 13.35 -2.50
CA PHE A 243 24.82 13.67 -1.67
C PHE A 243 24.89 12.78 -0.42
N ARG A 244 26.10 12.28 -0.12
CA ARG A 244 26.35 11.41 1.03
C ARG A 244 26.04 12.18 2.32
N ASN A 245 25.27 11.56 3.24
CA ASN A 245 24.84 12.14 4.53
C ASN A 245 23.81 13.29 4.42
N PHE A 246 23.19 13.49 3.26
CA PHE A 246 22.13 14.47 3.06
C PHE A 246 20.79 13.95 3.62
N GLY A 247 20.43 14.42 4.82
CA GLY A 247 19.19 14.01 5.48
C GLY A 247 17.99 14.86 5.07
N LYS A 248 16.77 14.32 5.19
CA LYS A 248 15.50 15.03 4.90
C LYS A 248 15.40 16.41 5.55
N LYS A 249 15.88 16.54 6.80
CA LYS A 249 15.87 17.82 7.54
C LYS A 249 16.82 18.85 6.92
N SER A 250 18.01 18.44 6.49
CA SER A 250 18.97 19.33 5.83
C SER A 250 18.49 19.75 4.44
N PHE A 251 17.75 18.88 3.74
CA PHE A 251 17.09 19.24 2.49
C PHE A 251 16.04 20.33 2.68
N MET A 252 15.09 20.13 3.61
CA MET A 252 14.05 21.11 3.87
C MET A 252 14.63 22.48 4.25
N GLN A 253 15.68 22.49 5.08
CA GLN A 253 16.35 23.74 5.46
C GLN A 253 16.99 24.49 4.28
N LEU A 254 17.50 23.78 3.28
CA LEU A 254 18.02 24.39 2.06
C LEU A 254 16.91 24.81 1.10
N ASP A 255 15.83 24.03 1.03
CA ASP A 255 14.65 24.37 0.23
C ASP A 255 14.02 25.66 0.77
N ASP A 256 13.77 25.75 2.07
CA ASP A 256 13.23 26.94 2.73
C ASP A 256 14.15 28.15 2.52
N PHE A 257 15.47 27.98 2.71
CA PHE A 257 16.46 29.05 2.48
C PHE A 257 16.44 29.60 1.05
N ILE A 258 16.37 28.73 0.05
CA ILE A 258 16.32 29.14 -1.37
C ILE A 258 15.03 29.92 -1.66
N HIS A 259 13.89 29.47 -1.15
CA HIS A 259 12.62 30.17 -1.30
C HIS A 259 12.62 31.52 -0.57
N GLU A 260 13.19 31.60 0.64
CA GLU A 260 13.34 32.86 1.38
C GLU A 260 14.20 33.90 0.64
N MET A 261 15.19 33.44 -0.13
CA MET A 261 16.02 34.31 -0.97
C MET A 261 15.40 34.66 -2.33
N GLY A 262 14.18 34.18 -2.61
CA GLY A 262 13.51 34.38 -3.91
C GLY A 262 14.22 33.66 -5.06
N LEU A 263 14.95 32.58 -4.75
CA LEU A 263 15.70 31.79 -5.71
C LEU A 263 14.97 30.47 -6.00
N GLU A 264 15.40 29.80 -7.05
CA GLU A 264 14.85 28.50 -7.45
C GLU A 264 15.97 27.46 -7.63
N TRP A 265 15.61 26.19 -7.65
CA TRP A 265 16.55 25.12 -7.97
C TRP A 265 16.72 24.98 -9.49
N GLY A 266 17.93 24.67 -9.92
CA GLY A 266 18.24 24.45 -11.34
C GLY A 266 18.36 25.72 -12.19
N MET A 267 18.61 26.89 -11.57
CA MET A 267 18.67 28.18 -12.27
C MET A 267 19.74 28.22 -13.37
N ASP A 268 19.32 28.48 -14.61
CA ASP A 268 20.25 28.61 -15.75
C ASP A 268 21.11 29.88 -15.66
N LYS A 269 20.61 30.97 -15.06
CA LYS A 269 21.39 32.19 -14.78
C LYS A 269 22.65 31.88 -13.94
N ALA A 270 22.54 30.98 -12.95
CA ALA A 270 23.68 30.57 -12.13
C ALA A 270 24.72 29.75 -12.92
N LYS A 271 24.28 28.88 -13.85
CA LYS A 271 25.19 28.17 -14.77
C LYS A 271 25.90 29.13 -15.73
N ILE A 272 25.23 30.21 -16.14
CA ILE A 272 25.83 31.25 -16.99
C ILE A 272 26.86 32.04 -16.17
N TYR A 273 26.52 32.41 -14.93
CA TYR A 273 27.43 33.09 -14.01
C TYR A 273 28.70 32.28 -13.74
N ALA A 274 28.55 30.99 -13.39
CA ALA A 274 29.68 30.09 -13.15
C ALA A 274 30.59 29.95 -14.39
N ARG A 275 30.00 29.78 -15.59
CA ARG A 275 30.74 29.77 -16.85
C ARG A 275 31.44 31.10 -17.13
N GLY A 276 30.80 32.22 -16.81
CA GLY A 276 31.39 33.56 -16.92
C GLY A 276 32.62 33.73 -16.03
N ILE A 277 32.51 33.35 -14.75
CA ILE A 277 33.64 33.36 -13.80
C ILE A 277 34.78 32.47 -14.29
N GLN A 278 34.48 31.28 -14.84
CA GLN A 278 35.51 30.38 -15.34
C GLN A 278 36.21 30.93 -16.59
N ARG A 279 35.46 31.54 -17.51
CA ARG A 279 36.04 32.24 -18.67
C ARG A 279 36.88 33.45 -18.26
N MET A 280 36.48 34.18 -17.23
CA MET A 280 37.26 35.29 -16.66
C MET A 280 38.50 34.83 -15.88
N LYS A 281 38.75 33.53 -15.71
CA LYS A 281 40.04 33.02 -15.21
C LYS A 281 41.03 32.70 -16.34
N ASP A 282 40.58 32.75 -17.59
CA ASP A 282 41.40 32.52 -18.77
C ASP A 282 41.89 33.87 -19.32
N ASP A 283 43.19 34.11 -19.17
CA ASP A 283 43.84 35.34 -19.63
C ASP A 283 43.63 35.56 -21.14
N SER A 284 43.58 34.50 -21.95
CA SER A 284 43.34 34.62 -23.39
C SER A 284 41.93 35.12 -23.71
N TYR A 285 40.94 34.68 -22.95
CA TYR A 285 39.56 35.13 -23.11
C TYR A 285 39.39 36.59 -22.69
N ILE A 286 40.05 36.98 -21.58
CA ILE A 286 40.07 38.37 -21.13
C ILE A 286 40.66 39.29 -22.21
N GLU A 287 41.81 38.92 -22.78
CA GLU A 287 42.47 39.70 -23.82
C GLU A 287 41.60 39.82 -25.09
N GLU A 288 40.94 38.73 -25.52
CA GLU A 288 40.02 38.78 -26.66
C GLU A 288 38.80 39.68 -26.38
N LEU A 289 38.20 39.56 -25.19
CA LEU A 289 37.04 40.35 -24.79
C LEU A 289 37.40 41.83 -24.71
N PHE A 290 38.55 42.14 -24.11
CA PHE A 290 39.10 43.48 -24.01
C PHE A 290 39.36 44.06 -25.40
N GLY A 291 39.98 43.28 -26.30
CA GLY A 291 40.21 43.68 -27.68
C GLY A 291 38.93 44.06 -28.43
N LYS A 292 37.86 43.26 -28.28
CA LYS A 292 36.55 43.55 -28.89
C LYS A 292 35.92 44.84 -28.35
N HIS A 293 35.86 44.97 -27.03
CA HIS A 293 35.29 46.18 -26.41
C HIS A 293 36.10 47.42 -26.74
N LEU A 294 37.43 47.31 -26.75
CA LEU A 294 38.30 48.40 -27.16
C LEU A 294 38.05 48.81 -28.61
N ALA A 295 37.85 47.85 -29.52
CA ALA A 295 37.52 48.12 -30.91
C ALA A 295 36.16 48.84 -31.06
N ASP A 296 35.14 48.39 -30.33
CA ASP A 296 33.80 49.00 -30.35
C ASP A 296 33.85 50.45 -29.85
N ILE A 297 34.49 50.69 -28.70
CA ILE A 297 34.67 52.04 -28.14
C ILE A 297 35.50 52.90 -29.08
N THR A 298 36.54 52.32 -29.70
CA THR A 298 37.36 53.03 -30.68
C THR A 298 36.51 53.48 -31.87
N SER A 299 35.70 52.59 -32.44
CA SER A 299 34.74 52.92 -33.52
C SER A 299 33.76 54.02 -33.11
N ASP A 300 33.23 53.98 -31.89
CA ASP A 300 32.30 55.01 -31.40
C ASP A 300 32.98 56.36 -31.22
N ILE A 301 34.23 56.39 -30.73
CA ILE A 301 35.02 57.62 -30.61
C ILE A 301 35.41 58.17 -31.99
N GLU A 302 35.78 57.31 -32.93
CA GLU A 302 36.05 57.67 -34.33
C GLU A 302 34.85 58.41 -34.92
N LYS A 303 33.65 57.82 -34.83
CA LYS A 303 32.41 58.41 -35.35
C LYS A 303 32.02 59.70 -34.65
N LYS A 304 32.13 59.73 -33.31
CA LYS A 304 31.67 60.87 -32.49
C LYS A 304 32.56 62.09 -32.62
N TYR A 305 33.87 61.91 -32.77
CA TYR A 305 34.85 63.00 -32.78
C TYR A 305 35.56 63.17 -34.13
N ASN A 306 35.21 62.37 -35.13
CA ASN A 306 35.79 62.37 -36.48
C ASN A 306 37.33 62.30 -36.45
N LEU A 307 37.86 61.43 -35.60
CA LEU A 307 39.29 61.22 -35.38
C LEU A 307 39.82 60.09 -36.26
N SER A 308 41.14 60.05 -36.48
CA SER A 308 41.76 58.88 -37.11
C SER A 308 41.68 57.65 -36.20
N PRO A 309 41.66 56.42 -36.75
CA PRO A 309 41.56 55.21 -35.95
C PRO A 309 42.64 55.09 -34.86
N ALA A 310 43.88 55.48 -35.18
CA ALA A 310 44.99 55.45 -34.23
C ALA A 310 44.81 56.44 -33.06
N GLU A 311 44.25 57.62 -33.32
CA GLU A 311 44.00 58.64 -32.29
C GLU A 311 42.80 58.29 -31.42
N ALA A 312 41.75 57.74 -32.02
CA ALA A 312 40.57 57.24 -31.31
C ALA A 312 40.94 56.06 -30.40
N MET A 313 41.77 55.13 -30.87
CA MET A 313 42.25 53.99 -30.09
C MET A 313 43.08 54.43 -28.88
N LYS A 314 44.01 55.37 -29.08
CA LYS A 314 44.83 55.93 -28.00
C LYS A 314 43.97 56.63 -26.94
N ARG A 315 42.90 57.30 -27.38
CA ARG A 315 41.94 57.97 -26.49
C ARG A 315 41.06 56.97 -25.73
N ALA A 316 40.56 55.94 -26.41
CA ALA A 316 39.80 54.85 -25.80
C ALA A 316 40.60 54.18 -24.68
N TYR A 317 41.86 53.82 -24.96
CA TYR A 317 42.75 53.19 -24.00
C TYR A 317 43.05 54.10 -22.80
N GLY A 318 43.25 55.41 -23.05
CA GLY A 318 43.47 56.40 -22.00
C GLY A 318 42.26 56.59 -21.06
N GLU A 319 41.05 56.61 -21.61
CA GLU A 319 39.81 56.72 -20.82
C GLU A 319 39.52 55.43 -20.04
N MET A 320 39.71 54.26 -20.65
CA MET A 320 39.58 52.97 -19.95
C MET A 320 40.56 52.88 -18.78
N LYS A 321 41.82 53.26 -18.97
CA LYS A 321 42.84 53.26 -17.90
C LYS A 321 42.49 54.22 -16.76
N ARG A 322 41.93 55.40 -17.07
CA ARG A 322 41.44 56.35 -16.05
C ARG A 322 40.27 55.79 -15.25
N TYR A 323 39.31 55.14 -15.90
CA TYR A 323 38.14 54.55 -15.25
C TYR A 323 38.54 53.44 -14.27
N VAL A 324 39.45 52.55 -14.67
CA VAL A 324 39.98 51.49 -13.79
C VAL A 324 40.70 52.08 -12.58
N GLY A 325 41.60 53.04 -12.79
CA GLY A 325 42.31 53.71 -11.70
C GLY A 325 41.42 54.55 -10.77
N PHE A 326 40.23 54.98 -11.23
CA PHE A 326 39.25 55.68 -10.40
C PHE A 326 38.50 54.70 -9.47
N LYS A 327 38.21 53.49 -9.94
CA LYS A 327 37.55 52.44 -9.13
C LYS A 327 38.43 51.88 -8.03
N GLU A 328 39.73 51.76 -8.25
CA GLU A 328 40.67 51.29 -7.22
C GLU A 328 40.71 52.24 -6.01
N LYS A 329 40.61 53.56 -6.24
CA LYS A 329 40.59 54.58 -5.17
C LYS A 329 39.26 54.70 -4.42
N SER A 330 38.17 54.18 -4.97
CA SER A 330 36.85 54.22 -4.32
C SER A 330 36.54 52.97 -3.48
N ASN A 331 37.39 51.95 -3.57
CA ASN A 331 37.26 50.69 -2.82
C ASN A 331 38.31 50.55 -1.70
N GLU A 332 39.17 51.54 -1.49
CA GLU A 332 39.91 51.80 -0.24
C GLU A 332 39.06 52.68 0.68
#